data_AF-A0A2K0WQY0-F1
#
_entry.id   AF-A0A2K0WQY0-F1
#
_cell.length_a   1.000
_cell.length_b   1.000
_cell.length_c   1.000
_cell.angle_alpha   90.00
_cell.angle_beta   90.00
_cell.angle_gamma   90.00
#
_symmetry.space_group_name_H-M   'P 1'
#
loop_
_entity.id
_entity.type
_entity.pdbx_description
1 polymer ?
#
loop_
_entity_poly.entity_id
_entity_poly.type
_entity_poly.pdbx_seq_one_letter_code
_entity_poly.pdbx_strand_id
1 'polypeptide(L)'
;MMHEVEEGGGVPYELKHWRDFWGKKAFKDWDTTMGNADDLPFRPVTLLENRVKVGRLKINHPPSVAFRGPPGPWRLQGCPVYMSVSPAADGQLLQPIWKDEKGKSVSPGCVETDRPVGECIDLAVLRFDRNATDRIKEYNIARITNVARRRLMHFSAVGTEMAAYIPAGCRAPTLEVPELVGDRAEETANA
;
A
#
# COMPACT_ATOMS: atom_id res chain seq x y z
N MET A 1 10.01 -20.91 14.73
CA MET A 1 11.19 -20.06 14.53
C MET A 1 10.64 -18.65 14.57
N MET A 2 10.79 -17.97 15.71
CA MET A 2 10.23 -16.63 15.89
C MET A 2 10.95 -15.69 14.92
N HIS A 3 10.21 -15.09 14.00
CA HIS A 3 10.70 -13.89 13.35
C HIS A 3 10.67 -12.80 14.41
N GLU A 4 11.82 -12.58 15.06
CA GLU A 4 12.09 -11.31 15.70
C GLU A 4 11.88 -10.24 14.64
N VAL A 5 10.76 -9.53 14.75
CA VAL A 5 10.63 -8.20 14.17
C VAL A 5 11.78 -7.43 14.80
N GLU A 6 12.85 -7.21 14.03
CA GLU A 6 13.88 -6.25 14.40
C GLU A 6 13.16 -4.90 14.56
N GLU A 7 12.79 -4.58 15.81
CA GLU A 7 12.63 -3.23 16.29
C GLU A 7 13.96 -2.52 16.02
N GLY A 8 14.13 -2.01 14.81
CA GLY A 8 15.32 -1.30 14.36
C GLY A 8 15.43 0.09 14.98
N GLY A 9 15.27 0.23 16.30
CA GLY A 9 15.61 1.39 17.10
C GLY A 9 17.12 1.57 17.33
N GLY A 10 17.96 1.14 16.37
CA GLY A 10 19.41 1.00 16.57
C GLY A 10 20.31 1.28 15.38
N VAL A 11 19.79 1.63 14.19
CA VAL A 11 20.66 2.08 13.09
C VAL A 11 20.85 3.58 13.21
N PRO A 12 22.05 4.09 13.57
CA PRO A 12 22.28 5.53 13.59
C PRO A 12 22.05 6.09 12.19
N TYR A 13 21.19 7.10 12.07
CA TYR A 13 20.93 7.78 10.82
C TYR A 13 22.23 8.39 10.27
N GLU A 14 22.81 7.72 9.28
CA GLU A 14 24.03 8.21 8.63
C GLU A 14 23.80 9.54 7.89
N LEU A 15 24.82 10.40 7.86
CA LEU A 15 24.83 11.68 7.13
C LEU A 15 24.37 11.55 5.66
N LYS A 16 24.62 10.39 5.02
CA LYS A 16 24.15 10.11 3.65
C LYS A 16 22.62 10.15 3.53
N HIS A 17 21.90 9.65 4.54
CA HIS A 17 20.44 9.64 4.57
C HIS A 17 19.87 11.06 4.71
N TRP A 18 20.51 11.89 5.53
CA TRP A 18 20.17 13.31 5.64
C TRP A 18 20.42 14.06 4.34
N ARG A 19 21.57 13.85 3.70
CA ARG A 19 21.90 14.48 2.42
C ARG A 19 20.90 14.09 1.33
N ASP A 20 20.52 12.82 1.26
CA ASP A 20 19.53 12.35 0.29
C ASP A 20 18.14 12.91 0.58
N PHE A 21 17.71 12.98 1.83
CA PHE A 21 16.44 13.61 2.19
C PHE A 21 16.40 15.08 1.77
N TRP A 22 17.39 15.88 2.19
CA TRP A 22 17.42 17.30 1.84
C TRP A 22 17.58 17.51 0.34
N GLY A 23 18.57 16.88 -0.28
CA GLY A 23 18.90 17.09 -1.69
C GLY A 23 17.90 16.52 -2.69
N LYS A 24 17.18 15.44 -2.36
CA LYS A 24 16.33 14.70 -3.32
C LYS A 24 14.85 14.62 -2.94
N LYS A 25 14.47 15.01 -1.71
CA LYS A 25 13.08 14.95 -1.25
C LYS A 25 12.58 16.34 -0.86
N ALA A 26 13.18 16.96 0.16
CA ALA A 26 12.69 18.21 0.75
C ALA A 26 12.56 19.34 -0.28
N PHE A 27 13.58 19.55 -1.11
CA PHE A 27 13.61 20.60 -2.13
C PHE A 27 13.19 20.15 -3.52
N LYS A 28 12.80 18.87 -3.69
CA LYS A 28 12.38 18.37 -5.01
C LYS A 28 11.08 19.06 -5.44
N ASP A 29 11.11 19.67 -6.62
CA ASP A 29 9.97 20.35 -7.27
C ASP A 29 9.28 21.38 -6.34
N TRP A 30 10.05 22.02 -5.45
CA TRP A 30 9.54 22.98 -4.48
C TRP A 30 10.49 24.15 -4.27
N ASP A 31 9.93 25.35 -4.22
CA ASP A 31 10.59 26.55 -3.74
C ASP A 31 9.77 27.20 -2.61
N THR A 32 10.38 28.14 -1.91
CA THR A 32 9.76 28.83 -0.75
C THR A 32 8.60 29.76 -1.12
N THR A 33 8.29 29.92 -2.41
CA THR A 33 7.16 30.72 -2.91
C THR A 33 5.92 29.86 -3.20
N MET A 34 6.07 28.53 -3.27
CA MET A 34 4.97 27.59 -3.43
C MET A 34 4.21 27.38 -2.10
N GLY A 35 3.03 27.99 -1.97
CA GLY A 35 2.24 28.03 -0.73
C GLY A 35 1.58 26.71 -0.29
N ASN A 36 1.64 25.63 -1.08
CA ASN A 36 0.97 24.37 -0.76
C ASN A 36 1.94 23.37 -0.13
N ALA A 37 2.06 23.41 1.20
CA ALA A 37 2.75 22.38 2.00
C ALA A 37 1.75 21.60 2.89
N ASP A 38 0.51 21.45 2.41
CA ASP A 38 -0.53 20.70 3.09
C ASP A 38 -0.34 19.20 2.92
N ASP A 39 -0.71 18.46 3.95
CA ASP A 39 -0.68 17.01 3.93
C ASP A 39 -1.77 16.49 2.99
N LEU A 40 -1.35 15.79 1.92
CA LEU A 40 -2.28 15.12 1.02
C LEU A 40 -3.00 13.98 1.78
N PRO A 41 -4.26 13.68 1.45
CA PRO A 41 -4.97 12.58 2.09
C PRO A 41 -4.27 11.24 1.79
N PHE A 42 -4.34 10.32 2.75
CA PHE A 42 -3.84 8.96 2.55
C PHE A 42 -4.64 8.28 1.45
N ARG A 43 -3.96 7.88 0.36
CA ARG A 43 -4.61 7.26 -0.80
C ARG A 43 -5.28 5.94 -0.38
N PRO A 44 -6.53 5.64 -0.74
CA PRO A 44 -7.17 4.36 -0.42
C PRO A 44 -6.50 3.18 -1.15
N VAL A 45 -6.62 1.98 -0.58
CA VAL A 45 -6.15 0.75 -1.23
C VAL A 45 -6.97 0.49 -2.48
N THR A 46 -6.31 0.29 -3.64
CA THR A 46 -7.00 -0.15 -4.84
C THR A 46 -6.82 -1.64 -5.07
N LEU A 47 -7.95 -2.31 -5.26
CA LEU A 47 -8.05 -3.75 -5.52
C LEU A 47 -7.39 -4.21 -6.83
N LEU A 48 -7.02 -3.28 -7.71
CA LEU A 48 -6.37 -3.55 -9.00
C LEU A 48 -4.84 -3.63 -8.85
N GLU A 49 -4.25 -2.84 -7.97
CA GLU A 49 -2.79 -2.80 -7.72
C GLU A 49 -2.33 -4.03 -6.91
N ASN A 50 -3.22 -4.56 -6.07
CA ASN A 50 -2.95 -5.66 -5.14
C ASN A 50 -3.25 -7.06 -5.70
N ARG A 51 -3.42 -7.19 -7.02
CA ARG A 51 -3.72 -8.48 -7.64
C ARG A 51 -2.47 -9.13 -8.22
N VAL A 52 -2.38 -10.44 -8.09
CA VAL A 52 -1.36 -11.28 -8.73
C VAL A 52 -2.02 -12.19 -9.76
N LYS A 53 -1.34 -12.44 -10.88
CA LYS A 53 -1.84 -13.42 -11.86
C LYS A 53 -1.64 -14.82 -11.28
N VAL A 54 -2.70 -15.62 -11.24
CA VAL A 54 -2.71 -16.95 -10.61
C VAL A 54 -3.11 -18.08 -11.55
N GLY A 55 -3.57 -17.76 -12.75
CA GLY A 55 -4.04 -18.76 -13.68
C GLY A 55 -4.83 -18.19 -14.83
N ARG A 56 -5.72 -19.03 -15.37
CA ARG A 56 -6.56 -18.72 -16.52
C ARG A 56 -7.96 -19.31 -16.35
N LEU A 57 -8.90 -18.82 -17.14
CA LEU A 57 -10.23 -19.42 -17.23
C LEU A 57 -10.17 -20.73 -18.03
N LYS A 58 -10.60 -21.84 -17.43
CA LYS A 58 -10.67 -23.14 -18.14
C LYS A 58 -11.90 -23.29 -19.03
N ILE A 59 -12.91 -22.47 -18.78
CA ILE A 59 -14.15 -22.37 -19.57
C ILE A 59 -14.52 -20.90 -19.74
N ASN A 60 -15.37 -20.60 -20.72
CA ASN A 60 -16.02 -19.29 -20.77
C ASN A 60 -16.78 -19.06 -19.46
N HIS A 61 -16.56 -17.91 -18.81
CA HIS A 61 -17.18 -17.63 -17.53
C HIS A 61 -18.71 -17.62 -17.68
N PRO A 62 -19.45 -18.40 -16.88
CA PRO A 62 -20.90 -18.44 -16.99
C PRO A 62 -21.53 -17.09 -16.60
N PRO A 63 -22.73 -16.77 -17.09
CA PRO A 63 -23.49 -15.65 -16.59
C PRO A 63 -23.66 -15.73 -15.07
N SER A 64 -23.63 -14.59 -14.41
CA SER A 64 -23.77 -14.47 -12.95
C SER A 64 -24.66 -13.29 -12.60
N VAL A 65 -25.03 -13.15 -11.32
CA VAL A 65 -25.82 -12.00 -10.86
C VAL A 65 -25.18 -10.66 -11.25
N ALA A 66 -23.84 -10.58 -11.19
CA ALA A 66 -23.08 -9.41 -11.58
C ALA A 66 -22.94 -9.22 -13.11
N PHE A 67 -23.16 -10.28 -13.90
CA PHE A 67 -23.04 -10.29 -15.36
C PHE A 67 -24.10 -11.21 -15.97
N ARG A 68 -25.31 -10.66 -16.18
CA ARG A 68 -26.46 -11.42 -16.68
C ARG A 68 -26.40 -11.72 -18.19
N GLY A 69 -25.50 -11.06 -18.92
CA GLY A 69 -25.31 -11.23 -20.35
C GLY A 69 -24.21 -12.24 -20.72
N PRO A 70 -23.97 -12.46 -22.03
CA PRO A 70 -22.87 -13.29 -22.50
C PRO A 70 -21.51 -12.75 -22.00
N PRO A 71 -20.51 -13.63 -21.78
CA PRO A 71 -19.21 -13.22 -21.27
C PRO A 71 -18.52 -12.29 -22.27
N GLY A 72 -18.01 -11.16 -21.77
CA GLY A 72 -17.15 -10.27 -22.56
C GLY A 72 -15.80 -10.93 -22.90
N PRO A 73 -14.96 -10.28 -23.74
CA PRO A 73 -13.72 -10.88 -24.24
C PRO A 73 -12.74 -11.29 -23.13
N TRP A 74 -12.74 -10.59 -22.00
CA TRP A 74 -11.89 -10.86 -20.82
C TRP A 74 -12.34 -12.08 -19.99
N ARG A 75 -13.48 -12.68 -20.35
CA ARG A 75 -14.12 -13.79 -19.65
C ARG A 75 -14.25 -15.03 -20.52
N LEU A 76 -13.54 -15.05 -21.65
CA LEU A 76 -13.44 -16.22 -22.50
C LEU A 76 -12.40 -17.20 -21.94
N GLN A 77 -12.53 -18.45 -22.34
CA GLN A 77 -11.57 -19.50 -22.03
C GLN A 77 -10.15 -19.04 -22.41
N GLY A 78 -9.18 -19.33 -21.54
CA GLY A 78 -7.77 -18.96 -21.69
C GLY A 78 -7.42 -17.56 -21.20
N CYS A 79 -8.41 -16.70 -20.90
CA CYS A 79 -8.14 -15.37 -20.35
C CYS A 79 -7.51 -15.42 -18.95
N PRO A 80 -6.62 -14.47 -18.62
CA PRO A 80 -5.91 -14.47 -17.35
C PRO A 80 -6.87 -14.21 -16.17
N VAL A 81 -6.62 -14.95 -15.09
CA VAL A 81 -7.28 -14.77 -13.80
C VAL A 81 -6.26 -14.28 -12.78
N TYR A 82 -6.71 -13.36 -11.95
CA TYR A 82 -5.93 -12.72 -10.91
C TYR A 82 -6.52 -13.04 -9.54
N MET A 83 -5.70 -13.07 -8.52
CA MET A 83 -6.11 -13.18 -7.13
C MET A 83 -5.68 -11.93 -6.38
N SER A 84 -6.52 -11.48 -5.46
CA SER A 84 -6.19 -10.49 -4.44
C SER A 84 -6.76 -10.96 -3.11
N VAL A 85 -6.19 -10.51 -2.01
CA VAL A 85 -6.79 -10.71 -0.68
C VAL A 85 -7.50 -9.44 -0.22
N SER A 86 -8.59 -9.62 0.53
CA SER A 86 -9.13 -8.55 1.36
C SER A 86 -8.73 -8.82 2.80
N PRO A 87 -8.29 -7.82 3.58
CA PRO A 87 -8.32 -7.95 5.03
C PRO A 87 -9.77 -8.26 5.39
N ALA A 88 -9.98 -9.39 6.07
CA ALA A 88 -11.29 -9.74 6.56
C ALA A 88 -11.57 -8.90 7.83
N ALA A 89 -12.85 -8.71 8.18
CA ALA A 89 -13.19 -8.06 9.44
C ALA A 89 -12.68 -8.90 10.64
N ASP A 90 -12.52 -8.29 11.81
CA ASP A 90 -11.98 -8.94 13.02
C ASP A 90 -12.55 -10.36 13.22
N GLY A 91 -11.66 -11.34 13.35
CA GLY A 91 -11.99 -12.75 13.57
C GLY A 91 -12.38 -13.56 12.32
N GLN A 92 -12.32 -12.98 11.12
CA GLN A 92 -12.55 -13.71 9.88
C GLN A 92 -11.25 -14.17 9.21
N LEU A 93 -11.30 -15.38 8.64
CA LEU A 93 -10.23 -15.89 7.77
C LEU A 93 -10.05 -14.97 6.56
N LEU A 94 -8.80 -14.83 6.13
CA LEU A 94 -8.47 -14.12 4.90
C LEU A 94 -9.26 -14.63 3.71
N GLN A 95 -9.92 -13.71 3.00
CA GLN A 95 -10.77 -14.08 1.87
C GLN A 95 -10.03 -13.85 0.55
N PRO A 96 -9.67 -14.93 -0.18
CA PRO A 96 -9.13 -14.80 -1.53
C PRO A 96 -10.25 -14.39 -2.49
N ILE A 97 -10.00 -13.32 -3.23
CA ILE A 97 -10.91 -12.78 -4.25
C ILE A 97 -10.30 -13.03 -5.62
N TRP A 98 -10.99 -13.85 -6.41
CA TRP A 98 -10.64 -14.17 -7.79
C TRP A 98 -11.21 -13.12 -8.73
N LYS A 99 -10.41 -12.62 -9.67
CA LYS A 99 -10.75 -11.49 -10.53
C LYS A 99 -10.33 -11.72 -11.96
N ASP A 100 -11.09 -11.16 -12.89
CA ASP A 100 -10.66 -11.01 -14.28
C ASP A 100 -9.71 -9.81 -14.46
N GLU A 101 -9.29 -9.59 -15.70
CA GLU A 101 -8.41 -8.48 -16.09
C GLU A 101 -8.99 -7.10 -15.79
N LYS A 102 -10.33 -6.95 -15.73
CA LYS A 102 -11.01 -5.70 -15.36
C LYS A 102 -11.24 -5.58 -13.85
N GLY A 103 -10.76 -6.53 -13.06
CA GLY A 103 -10.88 -6.52 -11.60
C GLY A 103 -12.24 -6.99 -11.09
N LYS A 104 -13.05 -7.62 -11.94
CA LYS A 104 -14.39 -8.10 -11.58
C LYS A 104 -14.34 -9.56 -11.13
N SER A 105 -15.17 -9.91 -10.15
CA SER A 105 -15.11 -11.23 -9.51
C SER A 105 -15.34 -12.39 -10.48
N VAL A 106 -14.57 -13.46 -10.30
CA VAL A 106 -14.60 -14.70 -11.07
C VAL A 106 -14.91 -15.86 -10.14
N SER A 107 -15.72 -16.82 -10.60
CA SER A 107 -15.98 -18.03 -9.81
C SER A 107 -14.73 -18.93 -9.77
N PRO A 108 -14.25 -19.37 -8.59
CA PRO A 108 -13.08 -20.24 -8.47
C PRO A 108 -13.21 -21.53 -9.28
N GLY A 109 -14.44 -22.07 -9.38
CA GLY A 109 -14.72 -23.29 -10.14
C GLY A 109 -14.47 -23.17 -11.65
N CYS A 110 -14.34 -21.95 -12.18
CA CYS A 110 -14.03 -21.67 -13.59
C CYS A 110 -12.53 -21.43 -13.84
N VAL A 111 -11.70 -21.52 -12.81
CA VAL A 111 -10.28 -21.20 -12.88
C VAL A 111 -9.46 -22.48 -12.94
N GLU A 112 -8.47 -22.48 -13.81
CA GLU A 112 -7.32 -23.37 -13.78
C GLU A 112 -6.13 -22.54 -13.28
N THR A 113 -5.54 -22.98 -12.18
CA THR A 113 -4.45 -22.26 -11.51
C THR A 113 -3.11 -22.71 -12.04
N ASP A 114 -2.16 -21.78 -12.18
CA ASP A 114 -0.79 -22.07 -12.64
C ASP A 114 0.03 -22.81 -11.55
N ARG A 115 -0.47 -22.84 -10.30
CA ARG A 115 0.17 -23.40 -9.11
C ARG A 115 -0.88 -23.77 -8.05
N PRO A 116 -0.54 -24.52 -6.98
CA PRO A 116 -1.48 -24.81 -5.90
C PRO A 116 -2.18 -23.56 -5.35
N VAL A 117 -3.44 -23.69 -4.93
CA VAL A 117 -4.24 -22.56 -4.44
C VAL A 117 -3.60 -21.90 -3.22
N GLY A 118 -2.97 -22.66 -2.33
CA GLY A 118 -2.24 -22.11 -1.17
C GLY A 118 -1.15 -21.12 -1.60
N GLU A 119 -0.28 -21.52 -2.53
CA GLU A 119 0.77 -20.63 -3.05
C GLU A 119 0.21 -19.40 -3.77
N CYS A 120 -0.96 -19.52 -4.41
CA CYS A 120 -1.64 -18.37 -5.00
C CYS A 120 -2.06 -17.35 -3.93
N ILE A 121 -2.54 -17.83 -2.78
CA ILE A 121 -2.94 -17.00 -1.65
C ILE A 121 -1.70 -16.32 -1.05
N ASP A 122 -0.62 -17.07 -0.81
CA ASP A 122 0.63 -16.54 -0.25
C ASP A 122 1.18 -15.41 -1.13
N LEU A 123 1.19 -15.60 -2.45
CA LEU A 123 1.58 -14.54 -3.38
C LEU A 123 0.68 -13.30 -3.33
N ALA A 124 -0.62 -13.50 -3.16
CA ALA A 124 -1.57 -12.40 -3.06
C ALA A 124 -1.39 -11.63 -1.75
N VAL A 125 -1.11 -12.31 -0.64
CA VAL A 125 -0.75 -11.72 0.66
C VAL A 125 0.55 -10.92 0.55
N LEU A 126 1.62 -11.54 0.07
CA LEU A 126 2.91 -10.87 -0.12
C LEU A 126 2.80 -9.62 -1.00
N ARG A 127 1.97 -9.69 -2.05
CA ARG A 127 1.72 -8.54 -2.94
C ARG A 127 0.95 -7.44 -2.22
N PHE A 128 -0.08 -7.80 -1.45
CA PHE A 128 -0.87 -6.85 -0.67
C PHE A 128 0.02 -6.13 0.35
N ASP A 129 0.78 -6.88 1.13
CA ASP A 129 1.64 -6.35 2.21
C ASP A 129 2.71 -5.42 1.65
N ARG A 130 3.40 -5.85 0.59
CA ARG A 130 4.39 -5.00 -0.07
C ARG A 130 3.78 -3.68 -0.54
N ASN A 131 2.63 -3.72 -1.21
CA ASN A 131 1.97 -2.51 -1.68
C ASN A 131 1.47 -1.64 -0.51
N ALA A 132 1.02 -2.24 0.59
CA ALA A 132 0.61 -1.52 1.79
C ALA A 132 1.81 -0.78 2.43
N THR A 133 2.93 -1.48 2.57
CA THR A 133 4.20 -0.90 3.07
C THR A 133 4.69 0.22 2.17
N ASP A 134 4.75 0.01 0.85
CA ASP A 134 5.22 1.02 -0.10
C ASP A 134 4.34 2.28 -0.05
N ARG A 135 3.02 2.12 -0.05
CA ARG A 135 2.06 3.23 0.04
C ARG A 135 2.21 4.02 1.35
N ILE A 136 2.38 3.34 2.48
CA ILE A 136 2.56 4.00 3.79
C ILE A 136 3.90 4.70 3.87
N LYS A 137 4.96 4.08 3.34
CA LYS A 137 6.28 4.71 3.24
C LYS A 137 6.22 5.99 2.40
N GLU A 138 5.58 5.95 1.24
CA GLU A 138 5.39 7.14 0.39
C GLU A 138 4.62 8.24 1.13
N TYR A 139 3.53 7.88 1.81
CA TYR A 139 2.72 8.80 2.60
C TYR A 139 3.52 9.45 3.75
N ASN A 140 4.24 8.64 4.53
CA ASN A 140 5.06 9.12 5.64
C ASN A 140 6.18 10.04 5.15
N ILE A 141 6.85 9.69 4.04
CA ILE A 141 7.88 10.56 3.42
C ILE A 141 7.27 11.90 3.00
N ALA A 142 6.07 11.90 2.40
CA ALA A 142 5.38 13.12 2.00
C ALA A 142 5.06 14.02 3.21
N ARG A 143 4.52 13.45 4.30
CA ARG A 143 4.23 14.20 5.54
C ARG A 143 5.48 14.80 6.17
N ILE A 144 6.56 14.03 6.28
CA ILE A 144 7.84 14.52 6.80
C ILE A 144 8.36 15.66 5.92
N THR A 145 8.28 15.51 4.60
CA THR A 145 8.68 16.54 3.62
C THR A 145 7.86 17.82 3.79
N ASN A 146 6.54 17.71 3.92
CA ASN A 146 5.65 18.86 4.12
C ASN A 146 5.90 19.57 5.45
N VAL A 147 6.11 18.83 6.54
CA VAL A 147 6.49 19.43 7.83
C VAL A 147 7.83 20.16 7.72
N ALA A 148 8.83 19.59 7.04
CA ALA A 148 10.11 20.25 6.81
C ALA A 148 9.95 21.54 6.01
N ARG A 149 9.16 21.53 4.93
CA ARG A 149 8.84 22.73 4.12
C ARG A 149 8.13 23.81 4.95
N ARG A 150 7.13 23.43 5.75
CA ARG A 150 6.43 24.35 6.66
C ARG A 150 7.38 25.01 7.67
N ARG A 151 8.31 24.25 8.24
CA ARG A 151 9.36 24.77 9.13
C ARG A 151 10.27 25.76 8.42
N LEU A 152 10.74 25.43 7.22
CA LEU A 152 11.60 26.32 6.43
C LEU A 152 10.90 27.63 6.09
N MET A 153 9.65 27.57 5.64
CA MET A 153 8.85 28.79 5.39
C MET A 153 8.66 29.61 6.66
N HIS A 154 8.33 28.97 7.77
CA HIS A 154 8.15 29.65 9.05
C HIS A 154 9.42 30.38 9.51
N PHE A 155 10.56 29.69 9.54
CA PHE A 155 11.83 30.33 9.93
C PHE A 155 12.28 31.40 8.94
N SER A 156 12.00 31.23 7.65
CA SER A 156 12.30 32.27 6.65
C SER A 156 11.44 33.52 6.84
N ALA A 157 10.19 33.36 7.28
CA ALA A 157 9.27 34.48 7.50
C ALA A 157 9.50 35.19 8.84
N VAL A 158 9.80 34.46 9.91
CA VAL A 158 10.04 35.02 11.25
C VAL A 158 11.43 35.64 11.37
N GLY A 159 12.40 35.15 10.59
CA GLY A 159 13.79 35.59 10.69
C GLY A 159 14.44 35.19 12.02
N THR A 160 15.45 35.94 12.45
CA THR A 160 16.25 35.65 13.65
C THR A 160 15.89 36.53 14.86
N GLU A 161 14.90 37.41 14.72
CA GLU A 161 14.55 38.40 15.76
C GLU A 161 13.76 37.77 16.91
N MET A 162 13.05 36.67 16.66
CA MET A 162 12.31 35.93 17.69
C MET A 162 13.03 34.65 18.09
N ALA A 163 12.87 34.26 19.35
CA ALA A 163 13.32 32.95 19.82
C ALA A 163 12.69 31.83 18.98
N ALA A 164 13.50 30.84 18.60
CA ALA A 164 13.03 29.72 17.79
C ALA A 164 11.92 28.95 18.51
N TYR A 165 10.75 28.88 17.89
CA TYR A 165 9.64 28.03 18.34
C TYR A 165 9.08 27.24 17.16
N ILE A 166 8.38 26.15 17.45
CA ILE A 166 7.78 25.28 16.43
C ILE A 166 6.25 25.43 16.51
N PRO A 167 5.60 26.04 15.50
CA PRO A 167 4.14 26.09 15.41
C PRO A 167 3.49 24.70 15.40
N ALA A 168 2.21 24.61 15.79
CA ALA A 168 1.49 23.33 15.84
C ALA A 168 1.53 22.57 14.50
N GLY A 169 1.28 23.24 13.38
CA GLY A 169 1.37 22.66 12.03
C GLY A 169 2.80 22.32 11.56
N CYS A 170 3.83 22.65 12.36
CA CYS A 170 5.23 22.35 12.08
C CYS A 170 5.78 21.25 13.01
N ARG A 171 4.97 20.69 13.91
CA ARG A 171 5.42 19.60 14.79
C ARG A 171 5.71 18.33 13.99
N ALA A 172 6.52 17.45 14.56
CA ALA A 172 6.81 16.16 13.94
C ALA A 172 5.49 15.41 13.69
N PRO A 173 5.27 14.85 12.48
CA PRO A 173 4.05 14.13 12.20
C PRO A 173 4.06 12.77 12.91
N THR A 174 2.91 12.32 13.39
CA THR A 174 2.71 10.91 13.72
C THR A 174 2.80 10.09 12.45
N LEU A 175 3.63 9.05 12.41
CA LEU A 175 3.80 8.21 11.23
C LEU A 175 2.81 7.04 11.27
N GLU A 176 2.26 6.70 10.10
CA GLU A 176 1.41 5.52 9.96
C GLU A 176 2.27 4.26 9.93
N VAL A 177 1.76 3.19 10.52
CA VAL A 177 2.38 1.86 10.53
C VAL A 177 1.59 0.94 9.60
N PRO A 178 2.23 0.18 8.71
CA PRO A 178 1.52 -0.78 7.87
C PRO A 178 0.89 -1.88 8.71
N GLU A 179 -0.43 -2.03 8.55
CA GLU A 179 -1.15 -3.21 8.98
C GLU A 179 -0.98 -4.30 7.92
N LEU A 180 -0.21 -5.33 8.25
CA LEU A 180 0.11 -6.43 7.34
C LEU A 180 -0.93 -7.54 7.47
N VAL A 181 -1.29 -8.08 6.32
CA VAL A 181 -2.21 -9.20 6.21
C VAL A 181 -1.53 -10.52 6.57
N GLY A 182 -0.23 -10.66 6.27
CA GLY A 182 0.58 -11.82 6.68
C GLY A 182 0.53 -12.07 8.19
N ASP A 183 0.77 -11.04 9.00
CA ASP A 183 0.78 -11.14 10.46
C ASP A 183 -0.56 -11.69 10.99
N ARG A 184 -1.68 -11.20 10.46
CA ARG A 184 -3.03 -11.71 10.79
C ARG A 184 -3.26 -13.15 10.35
N ALA A 185 -2.71 -13.54 9.19
CA ALA A 185 -2.81 -14.92 8.70
C ALA A 185 -2.13 -15.89 9.67
N GLU A 186 -0.96 -15.51 10.19
CA GLU A 186 -0.22 -16.32 11.17
C GLU A 186 -0.94 -16.38 12.51
N GLU A 187 -1.47 -15.27 13.01
CA GLU A 187 -2.26 -15.24 14.25
C GLU A 187 -3.48 -16.17 14.16
N THR A 188 -4.22 -16.12 13.05
CA THR A 188 -5.41 -16.97 12.84
C THR A 188 -5.06 -18.45 12.62
N ALA A 189 -3.90 -18.77 12.06
CA ALA A 189 -3.45 -20.15 11.89
C ALA A 189 -2.98 -20.81 13.20
N ASN A 190 -2.57 -20.00 14.19
CA ASN A 190 -2.05 -20.44 15.48
C ASN A 190 -3.07 -20.37 16.64
N ALA A 191 -4.30 -19.92 16.37
CA ALA A 191 -5.42 -19.81 17.33
C ALA A 191 -6.31 -21.07 17.32
#